data_AF-A0A2P8KEW2-F1
#
_entry.id   AF-A0A2P8KEW2-F1
#
_cell.length_a   1.000
_cell.length_b   1.000
_cell.length_c   1.000
_cell.angle_alpha   90.00
_cell.angle_beta   90.00
_cell.angle_gamma   90.00
#
_symmetry.space_group_name_H-M   'P 1'
#
loop_
_entity.id
_entity.type
_entity.pdbx_description
1 polymer ?
#
loop_
_entity_poly.entity_id
_entity_poly.type
_entity_poly.pdbx_seq_one_letter_code
_entity_poly.pdbx_strand_id
1 'polypeptide(L)'
;MLLLPLACMAETRVGANSATARLNFTVIVPPVFRVLQVTPMAGGYEYRVWTNQRSVVLNGREFRFSQVGESTLKVPAAPSALYVVHGL
;
A
#
# COMPACT_ATOMS: atom_id res chain seq x y z
N MET A 1 -12.86 -76.90 -18.86
CA MET A 1 -14.06 -76.05 -18.66
C MET A 1 -14.35 -76.04 -17.18
N LEU A 2 -14.29 -74.95 -16.39
CA LEU A 2 -14.43 -73.51 -16.64
C LEU A 2 -13.36 -72.75 -15.82
N LEU A 3 -12.64 -71.80 -16.43
CA LEU A 3 -12.00 -70.70 -15.70
C LEU A 3 -13.08 -69.63 -15.47
N LEU A 4 -13.47 -69.40 -14.22
CA LEU A 4 -14.31 -68.25 -13.85
C LEU A 4 -13.44 -66.97 -13.86
N PRO A 5 -13.91 -65.87 -14.47
CA PRO A 5 -13.17 -64.62 -14.48
C PRO A 5 -13.19 -64.02 -13.07
N LEU A 6 -12.01 -63.76 -12.50
CA LEU A 6 -11.91 -62.94 -11.29
C LEU A 6 -12.59 -61.60 -11.57
N ALA A 7 -13.55 -61.24 -10.72
CA ALA A 7 -14.22 -59.96 -10.76
C ALA A 7 -13.17 -58.84 -10.67
N CYS A 8 -12.96 -58.13 -11.79
CA CYS A 8 -12.25 -56.87 -11.81
C CYS A 8 -13.12 -55.82 -11.10
N MET A 9 -13.01 -55.77 -9.77
CA MET A 9 -13.45 -54.61 -9.00
C MET A 9 -12.42 -53.51 -9.18
N ALA A 10 -12.43 -52.87 -10.35
CA ALA A 10 -11.78 -51.58 -10.51
C ALA A 10 -12.66 -50.53 -9.81
N GLU A 11 -12.53 -50.43 -8.48
CA GLU A 11 -13.00 -49.24 -7.76
C GLU A 11 -12.10 -48.07 -8.17
N THR A 12 -12.41 -47.39 -9.29
CA THR A 12 -11.95 -46.02 -9.47
C THR A 12 -12.78 -45.14 -8.53
N ARG A 13 -12.40 -45.16 -7.24
CA ARG A 13 -12.68 -44.02 -6.38
C ARG A 13 -11.92 -42.84 -6.98
N VAL A 14 -12.59 -42.08 -7.84
CA VAL A 14 -12.25 -40.68 -8.10
C VAL A 14 -12.54 -39.99 -6.79
N GLY A 15 -11.61 -40.12 -5.84
CA GLY A 15 -11.58 -39.26 -4.68
C GLY A 15 -11.56 -37.85 -5.22
N ALA A 16 -12.46 -37.01 -4.70
CA ALA A 16 -12.33 -35.58 -4.87
C ALA A 16 -11.03 -35.16 -4.19
N ASN A 17 -9.90 -35.32 -4.90
CA ASN A 17 -8.62 -34.76 -4.53
C ASN A 17 -8.79 -33.25 -4.62
N SER A 18 -9.31 -32.67 -3.56
CA SER A 18 -9.25 -31.24 -3.31
C SER A 18 -7.77 -30.86 -3.19
N ALA A 19 -7.16 -30.51 -4.32
CA ALA A 19 -5.87 -29.87 -4.35
C ALA A 19 -6.09 -28.42 -3.90
N THR A 20 -5.80 -28.13 -2.63
CA THR A 20 -5.86 -26.75 -2.14
C THR A 20 -4.61 -26.01 -2.62
N ALA A 21 -4.74 -25.24 -3.69
CA ALA A 21 -3.68 -24.33 -4.12
C ALA A 21 -3.72 -23.06 -3.25
N ARG A 22 -2.58 -22.67 -2.68
CA ARG A 22 -2.43 -21.39 -1.97
C ARG A 22 -1.71 -20.40 -2.87
N LEU A 23 -2.35 -19.28 -3.17
CA LEU A 23 -1.75 -18.15 -3.85
C LEU A 23 -1.48 -17.05 -2.82
N ASN A 24 -0.24 -16.58 -2.76
CA ASN A 24 0.14 -15.44 -1.94
C ASN A 24 0.52 -14.30 -2.87
N PHE A 25 -0.05 -13.12 -2.64
CA PHE A 25 0.31 -11.89 -3.35
C PHE A 25 0.78 -10.85 -2.34
N THR A 26 1.81 -10.10 -2.70
CA THR A 26 2.30 -8.95 -1.93
C THR A 26 2.14 -7.70 -2.77
N VAL A 27 1.51 -6.67 -2.21
CA VAL A 27 1.38 -5.36 -2.84
C VAL A 27 2.25 -4.39 -2.06
N ILE A 28 3.21 -3.77 -2.76
CA ILE A 28 4.08 -2.75 -2.19
C ILE A 28 3.56 -1.39 -2.66
N VAL A 29 3.14 -0.56 -1.71
CA VAL A 29 2.72 0.83 -1.98
C VAL A 29 3.84 1.76 -1.52
N PRO A 30 4.55 2.44 -2.43
CA PRO A 30 5.62 3.34 -2.04
C PRO A 30 5.06 4.60 -1.36
N PRO A 31 5.83 5.26 -0.47
CA PRO A 31 5.49 6.59 0.02
C PRO A 31 5.35 7.60 -1.12
N VAL A 32 4.29 8.41 -1.07
CA VAL A 32 4.01 9.46 -2.04
C VAL A 32 3.64 10.72 -1.29
N PHE A 33 4.24 11.84 -1.71
CA PHE A 33 3.93 13.18 -1.24
C PHE A 33 3.94 14.13 -2.42
N ARG A 34 2.89 14.95 -2.56
CA ARG A 34 2.74 15.92 -3.64
C ARG A 34 2.30 17.26 -3.07
N VAL A 35 2.91 18.34 -3.52
CA VAL A 35 2.42 19.70 -3.29
C VAL A 35 1.43 20.03 -4.40
N LEU A 36 0.18 20.30 -4.03
CA LEU A 36 -0.90 20.64 -4.96
C LEU A 36 -1.00 22.15 -5.16
N GLN A 37 -0.79 22.92 -4.07
CA GLN A 37 -0.87 24.38 -4.08
C GLN A 37 0.00 24.96 -2.97
N VAL A 38 0.57 26.14 -3.23
CA VAL A 38 1.28 26.93 -2.24
C VAL A 38 0.67 28.33 -2.21
N THR A 39 0.23 28.75 -1.03
CA THR A 39 -0.38 30.07 -0.79
C THR A 39 0.50 30.84 0.20
N PRO A 40 1.08 31.99 -0.18
CA PRO A 40 1.79 32.85 0.76
C PRO A 40 0.85 33.36 1.86
N MET A 41 1.32 33.39 3.11
CA MET A 41 0.60 33.92 4.26
C MET A 41 1.50 34.82 5.11
N ALA A 42 0.91 35.65 5.97
CA ALA A 42 1.68 36.39 6.97
C ALA A 42 2.43 35.39 7.87
N GLY A 43 3.77 35.44 7.84
CA GLY A 43 4.63 34.54 8.62
C GLY A 43 4.98 33.20 7.95
N GLY A 44 4.73 33.03 6.65
CA GLY A 44 5.21 31.87 5.90
C GLY A 44 4.32 31.49 4.73
N TYR A 45 4.02 30.19 4.62
CA TYR A 45 3.28 29.62 3.51
C TYR A 45 2.32 28.55 3.99
N GLU A 46 1.17 28.48 3.35
CA GLU A 46 0.22 27.39 3.48
C GLU A 46 0.31 26.48 2.26
N TYR A 47 0.58 25.20 2.49
CA TYR A 47 0.73 24.20 1.47
C TYR A 47 -0.49 23.29 1.49
N ARG A 48 -1.12 23.11 0.34
CA ARG A 48 -2.08 22.05 0.12
C ARG A 48 -1.34 20.87 -0.47
N VAL A 49 -1.39 19.72 0.18
CA VAL A 49 -0.59 18.54 -0.16
C VAL A 49 -1.47 17.31 -0.29
N TRP A 50 -1.00 16.32 -1.04
CA TRP A 50 -1.55 14.97 -1.03
C TRP A 50 -0.47 13.99 -0.56
N THR A 51 -0.81 13.09 0.37
CA THR A 51 0.13 12.06 0.85
C THR A 51 -0.55 10.76 1.20
N ASN A 52 0.09 9.63 0.94
CA ASN A 52 -0.36 8.33 1.44
C ASN A 52 0.28 7.96 2.79
N GLN A 53 1.01 8.88 3.41
CA GLN A 53 1.67 8.71 4.70
C GLN A 53 0.90 9.42 5.81
N ARG A 54 0.97 8.91 7.04
CA ARG A 54 0.39 9.60 8.24
C ARG A 54 1.26 10.73 8.77
N SER A 55 2.50 10.83 8.29
CA SER A 55 3.39 11.93 8.63
C SER A 55 4.36 12.19 7.48
N VAL A 56 4.89 13.41 7.42
CA VAL A 56 6.04 13.76 6.57
C VAL A 56 6.97 14.69 7.33
N VAL A 57 8.25 14.61 7.02
CA VAL A 57 9.23 15.57 7.52
C VAL A 57 9.49 16.62 6.45
N LEU A 58 9.33 17.90 6.78
CA LEU A 58 9.65 19.03 5.90
C LEU A 58 10.51 20.02 6.69
N ASN A 59 11.66 20.42 6.13
CA ASN A 59 12.61 21.31 6.79
C ASN A 59 12.97 20.88 8.23
N GLY A 60 13.14 19.57 8.44
CA GLY A 60 13.48 19.00 9.77
C GLY A 60 12.32 18.96 10.77
N ARG A 61 11.11 19.38 10.37
CA ARG A 61 9.92 19.34 11.21
C ARG A 61 8.97 18.23 10.75
N GLU A 62 8.54 17.39 11.68
CA GLU A 62 7.50 16.40 11.43
C GLU A 62 6.12 17.08 11.38
N PHE A 63 5.36 16.78 10.33
CA PHE A 63 3.96 17.14 10.18
C PHE A 63 3.14 15.86 10.18
N ARG A 64 2.23 15.73 11.15
CA ARG A 64 1.33 14.58 11.28
C ARG A 64 -0.04 14.91 10.74
N PHE A 65 -0.64 13.95 10.05
CA PHE A 65 -1.95 14.06 9.45
C PHE A 65 -2.94 13.17 10.19
N SER A 66 -4.18 13.64 10.35
CA SER A 66 -5.27 12.82 10.91
C SER A 66 -5.66 11.67 9.98
N GLN A 67 -5.49 11.86 8.67
CA GLN A 67 -5.82 10.91 7.62
C GLN A 67 -4.82 10.99 6.46
N VAL A 68 -4.74 9.91 5.69
CA VAL A 68 -4.06 9.93 4.38
C VAL A 68 -4.92 10.65 3.35
N GLY A 69 -4.29 11.27 2.36
CA GLY A 69 -4.93 12.01 1.28
C GLY A 69 -4.54 13.48 1.28
N GLU A 70 -5.51 14.34 0.98
CA GLU A 70 -5.30 15.78 0.92
C GLU A 70 -5.26 16.42 2.31
N SER A 71 -4.29 17.30 2.56
CA SER A 71 -4.18 18.04 3.81
C SER A 71 -3.49 19.39 3.62
N THR A 72 -3.57 20.24 4.65
CA THR A 72 -3.01 21.58 4.65
C THR A 72 -1.89 21.70 5.69
N LEU A 73 -0.73 22.21 5.28
CA LEU A 73 0.46 22.39 6.11
C LEU A 73 0.85 23.86 6.20
N LYS A 74 1.14 24.34 7.41
CA LYS A 74 1.70 25.68 7.63
C LYS A 74 3.22 25.58 7.77
N VAL A 75 3.94 26.12 6.80
CA VAL A 75 5.40 26.06 6.72
C VAL A 75 5.97 27.46 6.93
N PRO A 76 6.81 27.68 7.96
CA PRO A 76 7.28 29.02 8.34
C PRO A 76 8.36 29.60 7.41
N ALA A 77 9.00 28.78 6.56
CA ALA A 77 10.07 29.21 5.67
C ALA A 77 9.73 28.92 4.20
N ALA A 78 10.28 29.74 3.30
CA ALA A 78 10.15 29.56 1.86
C ALA A 78 10.68 28.19 1.42
N PRO A 79 10.14 27.60 0.33
CA PRO A 79 10.64 26.37 -0.27
C PRO A 79 12.17 26.41 -0.43
N SER A 80 12.93 25.68 0.39
CA SER A 80 14.23 25.21 -0.09
C SER A 80 13.92 24.02 -0.99
N ALA A 81 14.49 23.96 -2.19
CA ALA A 81 14.06 23.09 -3.28
C ALA A 81 14.16 21.56 -3.00
N LEU A 82 14.47 21.15 -1.76
CA LEU A 82 14.65 19.76 -1.36
C LEU A 82 13.68 19.40 -0.22
N TYR A 83 12.58 18.73 -0.58
CA TYR A 83 11.69 18.07 0.37
C TYR A 83 12.11 16.61 0.50
N VAL A 84 12.87 16.27 1.54
CA VAL A 84 13.15 14.86 1.84
C VAL A 84 11.99 14.31 2.66
N VAL A 85 11.12 13.57 2.00
CA VAL A 85 9.99 12.90 2.66
C VAL A 85 10.45 11.52 3.11
N HIS A 86 10.61 11.35 4.42
CA HIS A 86 10.74 10.04 5.03
C HIS A 86 9.34 9.50 5.36
N GLY A 87 9.00 8.34 4.79
CA GLY A 87 7.94 7.50 5.34
C GLY A 87 8.51 6.74 6.53
N LEU A 88 7.79 6.70 7.64
CA LEU A 88 8.07 5.79 8.75
C LEU A 88 7.56 4.39 8.42
#